data_AF-A0A7L9U2Q7-F1
#
_entry.id   AF-A0A7L9U2Q7-F1
#
_cell.length_a   1.000
_cell.length_b   1.000
_cell.length_c   1.000
_cell.angle_alpha   90.00
_cell.angle_beta   90.00
_cell.angle_gamma   90.00
#
_symmetry.space_group_name_H-M   'P 1'
#
loop_
_entity.id
_entity.type
_entity.pdbx_description
1 polymer ?
#
loop_
_entity_poly.entity_id
_entity_poly.type
_entity_poly.pdbx_seq_one_letter_code
_entity_poly.pdbx_strand_id
1 'polypeptide(L)'
;MKRVWLGLLVLLIVAAAFVAAAWPREEFIASASSADQASSEANIARGAYLARAGDCMACHTARGGVPYAGGRALDTPFGRLVAPNITPEPTSGIGNWTADDFWRALHNGKSKDGRLLYPAFPYTNYTKVTRPDADALFAYLRSLPPVRQHNQPHDLAFPYNQQMTLAGWRLLYFRPGVQQPDSKRDARWNRGAYLVEGLGHCSACHSTRNSLGATEGGLGGGLIPMLGWYAPSLTSDAEAGLGNWSEAHIVQLLGTGVAPGASVTGPMAEVVVQSLQHLTNEDLGAMAAYLKSLPAGAPADRTAAPRPSEQTMRAGEKLYGQHCATCHGERGEGKGPYPALSKNRALALAEPVNAIRVVLNGGFAPGTAGNPRPYGMPPFGHVLKDEEVANLVSFLRASWGNAAPPVSSAEVNRYRSVPLD
;
A
#
# COMPACT_ATOMS: atom_id res chain seq x y z
N MET A 1 39.61 -24.40 30.00
CA MET A 1 39.29 -24.94 28.65
C MET A 1 37.95 -25.68 28.59
N LYS A 2 37.71 -26.78 29.33
CA LYS A 2 36.44 -27.55 29.25
C LYS A 2 35.15 -26.73 29.44
N ARG A 3 35.13 -25.76 30.35
CA ARG A 3 33.96 -24.87 30.58
C ARG A 3 33.66 -23.92 29.40
N VAL A 4 34.69 -23.49 28.68
CA VAL A 4 34.54 -22.63 27.49
C VAL A 4 34.00 -23.45 26.31
N TRP A 5 34.51 -24.66 26.11
CA TRP A 5 33.99 -25.60 25.11
C TRP A 5 32.55 -26.02 25.40
N LEU A 6 32.19 -26.24 26.67
CA LEU A 6 30.81 -26.54 27.06
C LEU A 6 29.87 -25.34 26.77
N GLY A 7 30.32 -24.12 27.07
CA GLY A 7 29.57 -22.89 26.78
C GLY A 7 29.35 -22.68 25.28
N LEU A 8 30.38 -22.88 24.46
CA LEU A 8 30.29 -22.79 22.99
C LEU A 8 29.37 -23.87 22.41
N LEU A 9 29.41 -25.10 22.94
CA LEU A 9 28.54 -26.19 22.51
C LEU A 9 27.07 -25.89 22.83
N VAL A 10 26.77 -25.39 24.02
CA VAL A 10 25.41 -24.99 24.40
C VAL A 10 24.92 -23.86 23.51
N LEU A 11 25.75 -22.87 23.21
CA LEU A 11 25.40 -21.75 22.34
C LEU A 11 25.14 -22.21 20.89
N LEU A 12 25.92 -23.18 20.40
CA LEU A 12 25.71 -23.85 19.11
C LEU A 12 24.41 -24.65 19.07
N ILE A 13 24.09 -25.39 20.14
CA ILE A 13 22.85 -26.18 20.24
C ILE A 13 21.63 -25.24 20.31
N VAL A 14 21.71 -24.16 21.09
CA VAL A 14 20.65 -23.15 21.15
C VAL A 14 20.49 -22.45 19.81
N ALA A 15 21.58 -22.11 19.12
CA ALA A 15 21.53 -21.56 17.78
C ALA A 15 20.95 -22.54 16.76
N ALA A 16 21.33 -23.83 16.81
CA ALA A 16 20.80 -24.87 15.93
C ALA A 16 19.32 -25.18 16.20
N ALA A 17 18.91 -25.21 17.47
CA ALA A 17 17.51 -25.37 17.88
C ALA A 17 16.67 -24.14 17.50
N PHE A 18 17.22 -22.94 17.64
CA PHE A 18 16.60 -21.71 17.17
C PHE A 18 16.45 -21.74 15.65
N VAL A 19 17.48 -22.13 14.89
CA VAL A 19 17.41 -22.30 13.44
C VAL A 19 16.38 -23.35 13.05
N ALA A 20 16.34 -24.50 13.72
CA ALA A 20 15.37 -25.57 13.43
C ALA A 20 13.92 -25.18 13.80
N ALA A 21 13.72 -24.42 14.86
CA ALA A 21 12.40 -23.90 15.26
C ALA A 21 11.98 -22.69 14.41
N ALA A 22 12.93 -21.88 13.95
CA ALA A 22 12.73 -20.74 13.06
C ALA A 22 12.56 -21.17 11.60
N TRP A 23 13.04 -22.35 11.22
CA TRP A 23 12.84 -22.94 9.90
C TRP A 23 11.40 -23.44 9.81
N PRO A 24 10.50 -22.76 9.10
CA PRO A 24 9.09 -23.09 9.12
C PRO A 24 8.88 -24.49 8.56
N ARG A 25 8.00 -25.28 9.19
CA ARG A 25 7.31 -26.36 8.49
C ARG A 25 6.54 -25.68 7.37
N GLU A 26 7.00 -25.84 6.13
CA GLU A 26 6.34 -25.25 4.98
C GLU A 26 4.92 -25.80 4.93
N GLU A 27 3.92 -24.92 4.94
CA GLU A 27 2.57 -25.32 4.58
C GLU A 27 2.59 -25.60 3.08
N PHE A 28 2.59 -26.89 2.77
CA PHE A 28 2.50 -27.38 1.41
C PHE A 28 1.07 -27.81 1.15
N ILE A 29 0.42 -27.14 0.21
CA ILE A 29 -0.84 -27.57 -0.38
C ILE A 29 -0.49 -27.93 -1.82
N ALA A 30 -0.66 -29.19 -2.21
CA ALA A 30 -0.36 -29.64 -3.56
C ALA A 30 -1.27 -28.93 -4.58
N SER A 31 -0.78 -28.76 -5.82
CA SER A 31 -1.64 -28.26 -6.90
C SER A 31 -2.80 -29.21 -7.11
N ALA A 32 -4.00 -28.67 -7.12
CA ALA A 32 -5.19 -29.43 -7.51
C ALA A 32 -5.51 -29.26 -9.01
N SER A 33 -4.81 -28.35 -9.71
CA SER A 33 -5.06 -28.07 -11.13
C SER A 33 -4.38 -29.10 -12.01
N SER A 34 -5.16 -29.76 -12.87
CA SER A 34 -4.59 -30.52 -13.99
C SER A 34 -3.92 -29.58 -14.99
N ALA A 35 -3.02 -30.11 -15.83
CA ALA A 35 -2.34 -29.32 -16.87
C ALA A 35 -3.34 -28.66 -17.85
N ASP A 36 -4.43 -29.37 -18.18
CA ASP A 36 -5.49 -28.86 -19.06
C ASP A 36 -6.29 -27.73 -18.41
N GLN A 37 -6.61 -27.85 -17.12
CA GLN A 37 -7.31 -26.80 -16.39
C GLN A 37 -6.43 -25.56 -16.23
N ALA A 38 -5.14 -25.76 -15.92
CA ALA A 38 -4.17 -24.69 -15.76
C ALA A 38 -4.04 -23.84 -17.03
N SER A 39 -4.04 -24.47 -18.21
CA SER A 39 -3.87 -23.80 -19.52
C SER A 39 -5.18 -23.33 -20.17
N SER A 40 -6.33 -23.60 -19.55
CA SER A 40 -7.63 -23.16 -20.09
C SER A 40 -7.75 -21.64 -20.16
N GLU A 41 -8.43 -21.14 -21.19
CA GLU A 41 -8.66 -19.70 -21.39
C GLU A 41 -9.37 -19.06 -20.18
N ALA A 42 -10.37 -19.75 -19.61
CA ALA A 42 -11.07 -19.29 -18.42
C ALA A 42 -10.15 -19.15 -17.21
N ASN A 43 -9.21 -20.08 -17.02
CA ASN A 43 -8.25 -20.01 -15.91
C ASN A 43 -7.21 -18.89 -16.13
N ILE A 44 -6.75 -18.69 -17.36
CA ILE A 44 -5.86 -17.57 -17.73
C ILE A 44 -6.58 -16.23 -17.53
N ALA A 45 -7.83 -16.10 -17.96
CA ALA A 45 -8.62 -14.88 -17.76
C ALA A 45 -8.84 -14.58 -16.27
N ARG A 46 -9.09 -15.61 -15.47
CA ARG A 46 -9.16 -15.51 -14.01
C ARG A 46 -7.82 -15.07 -13.41
N GLY A 47 -6.71 -15.62 -13.87
CA GLY A 47 -5.37 -15.20 -13.47
C GLY A 47 -5.07 -13.75 -13.81
N ALA A 48 -5.48 -13.29 -15.00
CA ALA A 48 -5.34 -11.89 -15.41
C ALA A 48 -6.13 -10.95 -14.51
N TYR A 49 -7.35 -11.33 -14.14
CA TYR A 49 -8.18 -10.59 -13.19
C TYR A 49 -7.52 -10.50 -11.81
N LEU A 50 -7.04 -11.63 -11.28
CA LEU A 50 -6.37 -11.69 -9.99
C LEU A 50 -5.03 -10.92 -10.00
N ALA A 51 -4.29 -10.92 -11.11
CA ALA A 51 -3.03 -10.19 -11.24
C ALA A 51 -3.26 -8.67 -11.19
N ARG A 52 -4.39 -8.19 -11.73
CA ARG A 52 -4.83 -6.80 -11.53
C ARG A 52 -5.25 -6.55 -10.10
N ALA A 53 -6.07 -7.42 -9.50
CA ALA A 53 -6.48 -7.30 -8.10
C ALA A 53 -5.28 -7.24 -7.13
N GLY A 54 -4.25 -8.03 -7.41
CA GLY A 54 -3.00 -8.09 -6.65
C GLY A 54 -1.98 -7.00 -6.98
N ASP A 55 -2.32 -6.08 -7.89
CA ASP A 55 -1.49 -4.98 -8.35
C ASP A 55 -0.08 -5.41 -8.82
N CYS A 56 0.02 -6.61 -9.39
CA CYS A 56 1.32 -7.22 -9.72
C CYS A 56 2.10 -6.37 -10.73
N MET A 57 1.40 -5.73 -11.67
CA MET A 57 2.03 -4.91 -12.72
C MET A 57 2.68 -3.64 -12.16
N ALA A 58 2.08 -2.99 -11.16
CA ALA A 58 2.59 -1.74 -10.59
C ALA A 58 3.97 -1.94 -9.95
N CYS A 59 4.19 -3.08 -9.31
CA CYS A 59 5.48 -3.46 -8.73
C CYS A 59 6.44 -4.04 -9.78
N HIS A 60 5.98 -4.95 -10.65
CA HIS A 60 6.84 -5.68 -11.57
C HIS A 60 7.05 -4.98 -12.92
N THR A 61 6.91 -3.66 -12.99
CA THR A 61 7.14 -2.89 -14.22
C THR A 61 7.90 -1.61 -13.88
N ALA A 62 9.09 -1.44 -14.45
CA ALA A 62 9.80 -0.16 -14.38
C ALA A 62 9.01 0.95 -15.12
N ARG A 63 9.16 2.20 -14.71
CA ARG A 63 8.51 3.34 -15.39
C ARG A 63 8.93 3.41 -16.85
N GLY A 64 7.97 3.38 -17.78
CA GLY A 64 8.24 3.31 -19.22
C GLY A 64 8.81 1.98 -19.71
N GLY A 65 8.90 0.96 -18.84
CA GLY A 65 9.39 -0.38 -19.14
C GLY A 65 8.32 -1.30 -19.70
N VAL A 66 8.72 -2.53 -20.00
CA VAL A 66 7.80 -3.56 -20.50
C VAL A 66 7.01 -4.16 -19.33
N PRO A 67 5.67 -4.31 -19.44
CA PRO A 67 4.86 -4.89 -18.37
C PRO A 67 5.41 -6.20 -17.83
N TYR A 68 5.46 -6.33 -16.50
CA TYR A 68 5.92 -7.51 -15.76
C TYR A 68 7.41 -7.86 -15.90
N ALA A 69 8.20 -7.09 -16.66
CA ALA A 69 9.63 -7.34 -16.88
C ALA A 69 10.53 -6.93 -15.70
N GLY A 70 9.95 -6.44 -14.60
CA GLY A 70 10.65 -6.03 -13.39
C GLY A 70 11.39 -4.70 -13.53
N GLY A 71 12.33 -4.46 -12.61
CA GLY A 71 13.22 -3.30 -12.64
C GLY A 71 12.70 -2.07 -11.89
N ARG A 72 11.48 -2.08 -11.33
CA ARG A 72 11.04 -1.02 -10.43
C ARG A 72 11.81 -1.10 -9.12
N ALA A 73 12.41 0.01 -8.72
CA ALA A 73 13.04 0.15 -7.42
C ALA A 73 12.02 0.65 -6.38
N LEU A 74 12.10 0.10 -5.17
CA LEU A 74 11.37 0.56 -4.00
C LEU A 74 12.38 0.90 -2.92
N ASP A 75 12.49 2.18 -2.62
CA ASP A 75 13.31 2.64 -1.50
C ASP A 75 12.58 2.39 -0.18
N THR A 76 13.29 1.83 0.80
CA THR A 76 12.80 1.56 2.16
C THR A 76 13.78 2.15 3.18
N PRO A 77 13.37 2.31 4.46
CA PRO A 77 14.32 2.69 5.52
C PRO A 77 15.48 1.68 5.71
N PHE A 78 15.37 0.48 5.14
CA PHE A 78 16.36 -0.60 5.24
C PHE A 78 17.26 -0.72 3.99
N GLY A 79 17.03 0.13 2.99
CA GLY A 79 17.72 0.13 1.70
C GLY A 79 16.75 -0.07 0.52
N ARG A 80 17.33 -0.26 -0.66
CA ARG A 80 16.61 -0.34 -1.93
C ARG A 80 16.32 -1.78 -2.32
N LEU A 81 15.05 -2.05 -2.59
CA LEU A 81 14.57 -3.30 -3.16
C LEU A 81 14.28 -3.10 -4.65
N VAL A 82 14.48 -4.12 -5.47
CA VAL A 82 14.21 -4.05 -6.92
C VAL A 82 13.33 -5.22 -7.29
N ALA A 83 12.18 -4.93 -7.92
CA ALA A 83 11.23 -5.95 -8.32
C ALA A 83 11.81 -6.81 -9.45
N PRO A 84 11.73 -8.15 -9.35
CA PRO A 84 12.24 -9.04 -10.39
C PRO A 84 11.30 -9.07 -11.61
N ASN A 85 11.82 -9.54 -12.73
CA ASN A 85 11.07 -9.93 -13.91
C ASN A 85 10.23 -11.18 -13.59
N ILE A 86 8.92 -11.12 -13.88
CA ILE A 86 7.99 -12.24 -13.68
C ILE A 86 7.31 -12.68 -14.99
N THR A 87 7.87 -12.28 -16.13
CA THR A 87 7.51 -12.84 -17.45
C THR A 87 7.99 -14.31 -17.55
N PRO A 88 7.51 -15.10 -18.54
CA PRO A 88 7.93 -16.50 -18.66
C PRO A 88 9.32 -16.66 -19.29
N GLU A 89 10.18 -15.64 -19.27
CA GLU A 89 11.55 -15.77 -19.75
C GLU A 89 12.35 -16.74 -18.87
N PRO A 90 13.04 -17.76 -19.43
CA PRO A 90 13.65 -18.85 -18.65
C PRO A 90 14.77 -18.47 -17.68
N THR A 91 15.54 -17.44 -18.00
CA THR A 91 16.80 -17.13 -17.29
C THR A 91 16.68 -16.00 -16.28
N SER A 92 15.83 -15.04 -16.60
CA SER A 92 15.66 -13.79 -15.86
C SER A 92 14.24 -13.64 -15.30
N GLY A 93 13.26 -14.33 -15.88
CA GLY A 93 11.88 -14.39 -15.41
C GLY A 93 11.53 -15.65 -14.63
N ILE A 94 10.23 -15.96 -14.58
CA ILE A 94 9.69 -17.19 -13.95
C ILE A 94 9.59 -18.35 -14.96
N GLY A 95 10.33 -18.28 -16.06
CA GLY A 95 10.25 -19.23 -17.17
C GLY A 95 10.55 -20.70 -16.82
N ASN A 96 11.33 -20.92 -15.76
CA ASN A 96 11.67 -22.26 -15.27
C ASN A 96 10.99 -22.61 -13.94
N TRP A 97 10.04 -21.79 -13.47
CA TRP A 97 9.34 -22.06 -12.21
C TRP A 97 8.23 -23.08 -12.42
N THR A 98 7.90 -23.84 -11.38
CA THR A 98 6.69 -24.66 -11.33
C THR A 98 5.55 -23.91 -10.64
N ALA A 99 4.31 -24.40 -10.76
CA ALA A 99 3.19 -23.86 -10.00
C ALA A 99 3.43 -23.96 -8.47
N ASP A 100 4.11 -25.02 -8.03
CA ASP A 100 4.48 -25.19 -6.62
C ASP A 100 5.54 -24.17 -6.16
N ASP A 101 6.50 -23.82 -7.01
CA ASP A 101 7.47 -22.76 -6.70
C ASP A 101 6.79 -21.39 -6.57
N PHE A 102 5.86 -21.10 -7.48
CA PHE A 102 5.07 -19.87 -7.45
C PHE A 102 4.16 -19.81 -6.20
N TRP A 103 3.47 -20.91 -5.88
CA TRP A 103 2.73 -21.07 -4.63
C TRP A 103 3.62 -20.82 -3.42
N ARG A 104 4.82 -21.42 -3.38
CA ARG A 104 5.77 -21.24 -2.26
C ARG A 104 6.23 -19.79 -2.12
N ALA A 105 6.40 -19.06 -3.22
CA ALA A 105 6.71 -17.65 -3.17
C ALA A 105 5.56 -16.84 -2.57
N LEU A 106 4.34 -16.97 -3.10
CA LEU A 106 3.18 -16.24 -2.60
C LEU A 106 2.79 -16.63 -1.16
N HIS A 107 2.71 -17.93 -0.90
CA HIS A 107 2.21 -18.47 0.36
C HIS A 107 3.24 -18.42 1.47
N ASN A 108 4.48 -18.77 1.15
CA ASN A 108 5.53 -18.95 2.13
C ASN A 108 6.63 -17.89 2.03
N GLY A 109 6.61 -16.94 1.08
CA GLY A 109 7.68 -15.96 0.94
C GLY A 109 9.04 -16.60 0.65
N LYS A 110 9.06 -17.69 -0.11
CA LYS A 110 10.30 -18.40 -0.49
C LYS A 110 10.44 -18.48 -2.00
N SER A 111 11.60 -18.08 -2.49
CA SER A 111 11.98 -18.19 -3.91
C SER A 111 12.17 -19.66 -4.32
N LYS A 112 12.21 -19.92 -5.63
CA LYS A 112 12.47 -21.25 -6.22
C LYS A 112 13.77 -21.88 -5.69
N ASP A 113 14.80 -21.08 -5.46
CA ASP A 113 16.10 -21.50 -4.92
C ASP A 113 16.10 -21.70 -3.38
N GLY A 114 14.94 -21.56 -2.73
CA GLY A 114 14.77 -21.68 -1.29
C GLY A 114 15.11 -20.42 -0.49
N ARG A 115 15.61 -19.36 -1.14
CA ARG A 115 15.92 -18.09 -0.50
C ARG A 115 14.67 -17.42 0.05
N LEU A 116 14.75 -16.83 1.23
CA LEU A 116 13.67 -16.03 1.80
C LEU A 116 13.52 -14.73 1.02
N LEU A 117 12.27 -14.41 0.68
CA LEU A 117 11.86 -13.18 0.03
C LEU A 117 11.63 -12.09 1.08
N TYR A 118 11.94 -10.85 0.75
CA TYR A 118 11.67 -9.71 1.63
C TYR A 118 10.18 -9.37 1.64
N PRO A 119 9.61 -8.96 2.79
CA PRO A 119 8.17 -8.71 2.96
C PRO A 119 7.63 -7.50 2.17
N ALA A 120 8.49 -6.77 1.45
CA ALA A 120 8.03 -5.81 0.44
C ALA A 120 7.35 -6.50 -0.74
N PHE A 121 7.73 -7.75 -1.05
CA PHE A 121 6.83 -8.67 -1.73
C PHE A 121 5.80 -9.11 -0.69
N PRO A 122 4.52 -8.72 -0.79
CA PRO A 122 3.57 -8.78 0.32
C PRO A 122 3.03 -10.20 0.54
N TYR A 123 3.94 -11.19 0.64
CA TYR A 123 3.63 -12.58 0.95
C TYR A 123 2.96 -12.73 2.33
N THR A 124 3.14 -11.77 3.24
CA THR A 124 2.41 -11.66 4.51
C THR A 124 0.90 -11.52 4.31
N ASN A 125 0.48 -10.99 3.16
CA ASN A 125 -0.90 -10.86 2.72
C ASN A 125 -1.26 -11.96 1.73
N TYR A 126 -0.41 -12.20 0.73
CA TYR A 126 -0.66 -13.21 -0.30
C TYR A 126 -0.73 -14.65 0.25
N THR A 127 -0.25 -14.92 1.47
CA THR A 127 -0.52 -16.19 2.16
C THR A 127 -2.01 -16.49 2.35
N LYS A 128 -2.88 -15.48 2.25
CA LYS A 128 -4.35 -15.66 2.27
C LYS A 128 -4.90 -16.23 0.97
N VAL A 129 -4.16 -16.11 -0.14
CA VAL A 129 -4.59 -16.52 -1.48
C VAL A 129 -4.76 -18.03 -1.54
N THR A 130 -5.86 -18.48 -2.16
CA THR A 130 -6.12 -19.91 -2.29
C THR A 130 -5.20 -20.55 -3.33
N ARG A 131 -4.96 -21.85 -3.20
CA ARG A 131 -4.12 -22.59 -4.15
C ARG A 131 -4.61 -22.46 -5.61
N PRO A 132 -5.91 -22.62 -5.92
CA PRO A 132 -6.43 -22.42 -7.28
C PRO A 132 -6.20 -21.00 -7.83
N ASP A 133 -6.24 -19.97 -6.98
CA ASP A 133 -6.00 -18.58 -7.38
C ASP A 133 -4.53 -18.33 -7.70
N ALA A 134 -3.62 -18.93 -6.92
CA ALA A 134 -2.19 -18.91 -7.21
C ALA A 134 -1.86 -19.65 -8.51
N ASP A 135 -2.48 -20.81 -8.75
CA ASP A 135 -2.28 -21.57 -10.00
C ASP A 135 -2.84 -20.79 -11.22
N ALA A 136 -3.97 -20.09 -11.07
CA ALA A 136 -4.52 -19.20 -12.11
C ALA A 136 -3.60 -18.00 -12.40
N LEU A 137 -3.12 -17.32 -11.35
CA LEU A 137 -2.13 -16.24 -11.46
C LEU A 137 -0.89 -16.71 -12.22
N PHE A 138 -0.35 -17.87 -11.85
CA PHE A 138 0.81 -18.46 -12.51
C PHE A 138 0.52 -18.74 -13.99
N ALA A 139 -0.62 -19.36 -14.32
CA ALA A 139 -1.03 -19.63 -15.69
C ALA A 139 -1.10 -18.35 -16.55
N TYR A 140 -1.65 -17.27 -16.01
CA TYR A 140 -1.68 -15.98 -16.69
C TYR A 140 -0.29 -15.42 -16.95
N LEU A 141 0.59 -15.38 -15.93
CA LEU A 141 1.96 -14.92 -16.11
C LEU A 141 2.72 -15.76 -17.13
N ARG A 142 2.44 -17.07 -17.18
CA ARG A 142 2.99 -18.01 -18.17
C ARG A 142 2.51 -17.76 -19.60
N SER A 143 1.36 -17.12 -19.79
CA SER A 143 0.83 -16.77 -21.11
C SER A 143 1.38 -15.44 -21.68
N LEU A 144 2.11 -14.66 -20.87
CA LEU A 144 2.65 -13.37 -21.29
C LEU A 144 3.80 -13.54 -22.29
N PRO A 145 4.10 -12.52 -23.11
CA PRO A 145 5.33 -12.50 -23.89
C PRO A 145 6.57 -12.57 -22.98
N PRO A 146 7.55 -13.44 -23.27
CA PRO A 146 8.79 -13.49 -22.50
C PRO A 146 9.64 -12.26 -22.78
N VAL A 147 10.18 -11.64 -21.73
CA VAL A 147 11.07 -10.48 -21.84
C VAL A 147 12.40 -10.82 -21.18
N ARG A 148 13.49 -10.73 -21.93
CA ARG A 148 14.83 -10.92 -21.37
C ARG A 148 15.30 -9.61 -20.74
N GLN A 149 15.11 -9.50 -19.43
CA GLN A 149 15.55 -8.37 -18.62
C GLN A 149 16.17 -8.90 -17.33
N HIS A 150 17.49 -8.70 -17.17
CA HIS A 150 18.21 -9.21 -16.01
C HIS A 150 17.74 -8.53 -14.72
N ASN A 151 17.56 -9.33 -13.67
CA ASN A 151 17.17 -8.83 -12.36
C ASN A 151 18.37 -8.12 -11.71
N GLN A 152 18.13 -6.95 -11.15
CA GLN A 152 19.13 -6.25 -10.35
C GLN A 152 19.09 -6.77 -8.91
N PRO A 153 20.24 -6.91 -8.24
CA PRO A 153 20.27 -7.25 -6.83
C PRO A 153 19.64 -6.14 -5.99
N HIS A 154 19.14 -6.48 -4.81
CA HIS A 154 18.77 -5.49 -3.82
C HIS A 154 20.02 -4.82 -3.23
N ASP A 155 19.88 -3.56 -2.83
CA ASP A 155 20.92 -2.79 -2.15
C ASP A 155 20.43 -2.46 -0.75
N LEU A 156 20.52 -3.45 0.14
CA LEU A 156 20.07 -3.36 1.52
C LEU A 156 21.27 -3.11 2.45
N ALA A 157 21.07 -2.26 3.44
CA ALA A 157 22.08 -2.02 4.46
C ALA A 157 22.28 -3.26 5.34
N PHE A 158 23.50 -3.48 5.83
CA PHE A 158 23.72 -4.45 6.90
C PHE A 158 22.97 -4.00 8.18
N PRO A 159 22.30 -4.90 8.93
CA PRO A 159 22.25 -6.37 8.77
C PRO A 159 21.07 -6.89 7.94
N TYR A 160 20.29 -6.02 7.31
CA TYR A 160 19.07 -6.38 6.57
C TYR A 160 19.34 -7.15 5.27
N ASN A 161 20.56 -7.06 4.73
CA ASN A 161 20.99 -7.85 3.57
C ASN A 161 21.25 -9.34 3.88
N GLN A 162 21.18 -9.77 5.14
CA GLN A 162 21.49 -11.14 5.56
C GLN A 162 20.23 -12.02 5.66
N GLN A 163 20.28 -13.23 5.10
CA GLN A 163 19.16 -14.19 5.16
C GLN A 163 18.80 -14.61 6.59
N MET A 164 19.76 -14.61 7.52
CA MET A 164 19.49 -14.96 8.92
C MET A 164 18.72 -13.88 9.67
N THR A 165 19.00 -12.61 9.40
CA THR A 165 18.18 -11.49 9.90
C THR A 165 16.75 -11.61 9.39
N LEU A 166 16.57 -11.90 8.10
CA LEU A 166 15.25 -12.09 7.49
C LEU A 166 14.51 -13.32 8.06
N ALA A 167 15.21 -14.42 8.34
CA ALA A 167 14.63 -15.59 9.00
C ALA A 167 14.14 -15.25 10.42
N GLY A 168 14.93 -14.51 11.19
CA GLY A 168 14.54 -14.02 12.51
C GLY A 168 13.32 -13.10 12.45
N TRP A 169 13.29 -12.16 11.50
CA TRP A 169 12.13 -11.30 11.26
C TRP A 169 10.87 -12.12 10.95
N ARG A 170 11.01 -13.12 10.07
CA ARG A 170 9.89 -13.99 9.68
C ARG A 170 9.35 -14.78 10.87
N LEU A 171 10.22 -15.32 11.73
CA LEU A 171 9.79 -16.03 12.94
C LEU A 171 8.90 -15.15 13.83
N LEU A 172 9.28 -13.88 13.99
CA LEU A 172 8.57 -12.94 14.83
C LEU A 172 7.23 -12.50 14.21
N TYR A 173 7.22 -12.18 12.92
CA TYR A 173 6.13 -11.39 12.31
C TYR A 173 5.32 -12.09 11.22
N PHE A 174 5.76 -13.24 10.70
CA PHE A 174 5.01 -13.95 9.67
C PHE A 174 4.21 -15.12 10.25
N ARG A 175 2.93 -15.18 9.87
CA ARG A 175 2.00 -16.27 10.18
C ARG A 175 1.40 -16.76 8.88
N PRO A 176 1.87 -17.90 8.31
CA PRO A 176 1.28 -18.45 7.10
C PRO A 176 -0.15 -18.90 7.36
N GLY A 177 -0.99 -18.85 6.34
CA GLY A 177 -2.29 -19.53 6.36
C GLY A 177 -3.28 -18.97 5.35
N VAL A 178 -3.84 -19.87 4.54
CA VAL A 178 -4.88 -19.56 3.56
C VAL A 178 -6.11 -19.03 4.28
N GLN A 179 -6.77 -18.02 3.70
CA GLN A 179 -8.00 -17.49 4.28
C GLN A 179 -9.05 -18.59 4.35
N GLN A 180 -9.60 -18.80 5.54
CA GLN A 180 -10.75 -19.65 5.74
C GLN A 180 -12.00 -18.78 5.89
N PRO A 181 -13.12 -19.11 5.24
CA PRO A 181 -14.36 -18.38 5.44
C PRO A 181 -14.80 -18.39 6.91
N ASP A 182 -15.15 -17.22 7.43
CA ASP A 182 -15.81 -17.11 8.73
C ASP A 182 -17.26 -17.59 8.58
N SER A 183 -17.60 -18.67 9.30
CA SER A 183 -18.93 -19.28 9.28
C SER A 183 -20.02 -18.40 9.89
N LYS A 184 -19.66 -17.36 10.63
CA LYS A 184 -20.59 -16.37 11.20
C LYS A 184 -20.89 -15.21 10.24
N ARG A 185 -20.23 -15.18 9.08
CA ARG A 185 -20.34 -14.11 8.08
C ARG A 185 -20.88 -14.68 6.78
N ASP A 186 -21.57 -13.84 6.01
CA ASP A 186 -22.08 -14.25 4.70
C ASP A 186 -20.96 -14.38 3.65
N ALA A 187 -21.30 -14.92 2.48
CA ALA A 187 -20.34 -15.12 1.39
C ALA A 187 -19.75 -13.80 0.87
N ARG A 188 -20.55 -12.73 0.86
CA ARG A 188 -20.15 -11.41 0.38
C ARG A 188 -19.06 -10.80 1.28
N TRP A 189 -19.26 -10.87 2.59
CA TRP A 189 -18.28 -10.42 3.57
C TRP A 189 -16.99 -11.21 3.45
N ASN A 190 -17.08 -12.54 3.35
CA ASN A 190 -15.91 -13.41 3.21
C ASN A 190 -15.12 -13.12 1.93
N ARG A 191 -15.81 -12.84 0.83
CA ARG A 191 -15.19 -12.41 -0.43
C ARG A 191 -14.46 -11.07 -0.27
N GLY A 192 -15.08 -10.11 0.43
CA GLY A 192 -14.47 -8.83 0.73
C GLY A 192 -13.21 -8.95 1.58
N ALA A 193 -13.28 -9.74 2.66
CA ALA A 193 -12.14 -10.03 3.53
C ALA A 193 -10.98 -10.65 2.74
N TYR A 194 -11.29 -11.65 1.91
CA TYR A 194 -10.30 -12.32 1.05
C TYR A 194 -9.56 -11.35 0.12
N LEU A 195 -10.29 -10.43 -0.52
CA LEU A 195 -9.70 -9.46 -1.44
C LEU A 195 -8.92 -8.37 -0.70
N VAL A 196 -9.44 -7.84 0.42
CA VAL A 196 -8.80 -6.76 1.19
C VAL A 196 -7.55 -7.24 1.94
N GLU A 197 -7.64 -8.40 2.60
CA GLU A 197 -6.54 -8.95 3.41
C GLU A 197 -5.50 -9.70 2.55
N GLY A 198 -5.94 -10.29 1.44
CA GLY A 198 -5.13 -11.07 0.50
C GLY A 198 -4.53 -10.22 -0.61
N LEU A 199 -5.03 -10.39 -1.85
CA LEU A 199 -4.42 -9.77 -3.04
C LEU A 199 -4.41 -8.24 -3.00
N GLY A 200 -5.47 -7.60 -2.51
CA GLY A 200 -5.52 -6.14 -2.38
C GLY A 200 -4.61 -5.59 -1.27
N HIS A 201 -4.07 -6.47 -0.41
CA HIS A 201 -3.05 -6.19 0.62
C HIS A 201 -3.20 -4.82 1.30
N CYS A 202 -4.41 -4.43 1.68
CA CYS A 202 -4.66 -3.03 2.08
C CYS A 202 -3.88 -2.64 3.34
N SER A 203 -3.60 -3.61 4.22
CA SER A 203 -2.76 -3.45 5.41
C SER A 203 -1.28 -3.22 5.11
N ALA A 204 -0.82 -3.42 3.88
CA ALA A 204 0.54 -3.06 3.49
C ALA A 204 0.78 -1.54 3.57
N CYS A 205 -0.27 -0.74 3.40
CA CYS A 205 -0.20 0.73 3.51
C CYS A 205 -1.01 1.25 4.69
N HIS A 206 -2.24 0.76 4.88
CA HIS A 206 -3.17 1.27 5.89
C HIS A 206 -2.95 0.70 7.30
N SER A 207 -1.74 0.34 7.66
CA SER A 207 -1.39 -0.15 9.01
C SER A 207 -0.11 0.49 9.51
N THR A 208 -0.01 0.67 10.83
CA THR A 208 1.24 1.09 11.45
C THR A 208 2.30 0.02 11.26
N ARG A 209 3.55 0.46 11.19
CA ARG A 209 4.72 -0.41 11.12
C ARG A 209 5.61 -0.14 12.31
N ASN A 210 6.11 -1.19 12.94
CA ASN A 210 7.12 -1.06 13.97
C ASN A 210 8.49 -0.70 13.36
N SER A 211 9.49 -0.47 14.21
CA SER A 211 10.85 -0.09 13.79
C SER A 211 11.57 -1.14 12.92
N LEU A 212 11.09 -2.39 12.92
CA LEU A 212 11.59 -3.48 12.08
C LEU A 212 10.76 -3.64 10.78
N GLY A 213 9.86 -2.70 10.49
CA GLY A 213 9.07 -2.66 9.26
C GLY A 213 7.90 -3.65 9.21
N ALA A 214 7.62 -4.40 10.28
CA ALA A 214 6.47 -5.30 10.33
C ALA A 214 5.19 -4.52 10.60
N THR A 215 4.11 -4.91 9.92
CA THR A 215 2.78 -4.35 10.17
C THR A 215 2.27 -4.82 11.53
N GLU A 216 1.61 -3.93 12.26
CA GLU A 216 1.06 -4.25 13.59
C GLU A 216 -0.37 -4.84 13.52
N GLY A 217 -0.81 -5.17 12.30
CA GLY A 217 -2.15 -5.69 12.01
C GLY A 217 -3.22 -4.61 11.88
N GLY A 218 -4.44 -5.03 11.54
CA GLY A 218 -5.58 -4.13 11.34
C GLY A 218 -5.41 -3.14 10.19
N LEU A 219 -6.28 -2.14 10.13
CA LEU A 219 -6.26 -1.08 9.11
C LEU A 219 -6.25 0.31 9.79
N GLY A 220 -5.38 0.46 10.78
CA GLY A 220 -5.29 1.62 11.67
C GLY A 220 -4.63 2.87 11.08
N GLY A 221 -4.14 2.81 9.84
CA GLY A 221 -3.41 3.90 9.19
C GLY A 221 -1.92 3.86 9.48
N GLY A 222 -1.12 4.51 8.64
CA GLY A 222 0.34 4.47 8.76
C GLY A 222 1.05 5.42 7.82
N LEU A 223 2.20 5.91 8.26
CA LEU A 223 3.13 6.64 7.39
C LEU A 223 3.83 5.66 6.45
N ILE A 224 4.02 6.08 5.21
CA ILE A 224 4.82 5.40 4.17
C ILE A 224 6.07 6.28 3.97
N PRO A 225 7.13 6.12 4.79
CA PRO A 225 8.13 7.16 4.97
C PRO A 225 8.89 7.50 3.69
N MET A 226 9.25 6.49 2.90
CA MET A 226 10.04 6.69 1.68
C MET A 226 9.26 7.29 0.53
N LEU A 227 7.96 7.01 0.43
CA LEU A 227 7.09 7.70 -0.51
C LEU A 227 6.68 9.09 0.02
N GLY A 228 6.87 9.32 1.32
CA GLY A 228 6.43 10.53 2.01
C GLY A 228 4.91 10.69 1.95
N TRP A 229 4.13 9.63 2.11
CA TRP A 229 2.66 9.71 2.15
C TRP A 229 2.15 9.10 3.44
N TYR A 230 1.00 9.57 3.91
CA TYR A 230 0.27 8.94 5.01
C TYR A 230 -0.96 8.23 4.46
N ALA A 231 -1.06 6.92 4.68
CA ALA A 231 -2.24 6.13 4.38
C ALA A 231 -3.18 6.21 5.60
N PRO A 232 -4.33 6.90 5.50
CA PRO A 232 -5.15 7.15 6.68
C PRO A 232 -5.84 5.87 7.18
N SER A 233 -6.19 5.85 8.46
CA SER A 233 -6.93 4.75 9.08
C SER A 233 -8.24 4.48 8.35
N LEU A 234 -8.48 3.22 7.97
CA LEU A 234 -9.75 2.78 7.40
C LEU A 234 -10.76 2.35 8.46
N THR A 235 -10.35 2.32 9.73
CA THR A 235 -11.22 2.01 10.88
C THR A 235 -11.58 3.23 11.70
N SER A 236 -10.86 4.36 11.59
CA SER A 236 -11.16 5.60 12.30
C SER A 236 -11.96 6.57 11.42
N ASP A 237 -13.23 6.81 11.75
CA ASP A 237 -14.07 7.80 11.05
C ASP A 237 -13.52 9.24 11.14
N ALA A 238 -12.61 9.51 12.07
CA ALA A 238 -11.89 10.79 12.11
C ALA A 238 -10.88 10.96 10.96
N GLU A 239 -10.47 9.86 10.32
CA GLU A 239 -9.54 9.82 9.20
C GLU A 239 -10.24 9.35 7.91
N ALA A 240 -10.03 8.10 7.48
CA ALA A 240 -10.64 7.51 6.31
C ALA A 240 -11.60 6.36 6.64
N GLY A 241 -12.05 6.26 7.90
CA GLY A 241 -13.08 5.32 8.33
C GLY A 241 -14.33 5.40 7.47
N LEU A 242 -14.87 4.21 7.18
CA LEU A 242 -15.95 4.03 6.21
C LEU A 242 -17.29 3.73 6.89
N GLY A 243 -17.38 3.84 8.22
CA GLY A 243 -18.59 3.53 8.99
C GLY A 243 -19.78 4.39 8.57
N ASN A 244 -19.54 5.70 8.41
CA ASN A 244 -20.56 6.67 8.01
C ASN A 244 -20.72 6.82 6.48
N TRP A 245 -19.96 6.07 5.68
CA TRP A 245 -20.03 6.13 4.24
C TRP A 245 -21.21 5.33 3.71
N SER A 246 -21.85 5.81 2.64
CA SER A 246 -22.72 4.94 1.85
C SER A 246 -21.85 3.89 1.16
N GLU A 247 -22.34 2.66 1.06
CA GLU A 247 -21.59 1.59 0.40
C GLU A 247 -21.31 1.93 -1.07
N ALA A 248 -22.27 2.59 -1.73
CA ALA A 248 -22.12 3.09 -3.09
C ALA A 248 -20.96 4.08 -3.23
N HIS A 249 -20.74 4.98 -2.27
CA HIS A 249 -19.61 5.91 -2.31
C HIS A 249 -18.27 5.18 -2.11
N ILE A 250 -18.23 4.11 -1.32
CA ILE A 250 -17.01 3.29 -1.17
C ILE A 250 -16.69 2.60 -2.50
N VAL A 251 -17.68 1.94 -3.10
CA VAL A 251 -17.53 1.29 -4.42
C VAL A 251 -17.07 2.30 -5.48
N GLN A 252 -17.68 3.49 -5.50
CA GLN A 252 -17.32 4.56 -6.43
C GLN A 252 -15.87 5.04 -6.22
N LEU A 253 -15.46 5.25 -4.95
CA LEU A 253 -14.11 5.70 -4.63
C LEU A 253 -13.07 4.63 -5.02
N LEU A 254 -13.33 3.35 -4.74
CA LEU A 254 -12.42 2.26 -5.10
C LEU A 254 -12.33 2.06 -6.62
N GLY A 255 -13.46 2.12 -7.33
CA GLY A 255 -13.50 1.86 -8.77
C GLY A 255 -13.11 3.05 -9.67
N THR A 256 -13.26 4.29 -9.17
CA THR A 256 -13.03 5.50 -9.99
C THR A 256 -12.02 6.47 -9.39
N GLY A 257 -11.71 6.32 -8.10
CA GLY A 257 -10.82 7.19 -7.34
C GLY A 257 -11.45 8.51 -6.88
N VAL A 258 -12.74 8.71 -7.13
CA VAL A 258 -13.51 9.87 -6.70
C VAL A 258 -14.87 9.45 -6.16
N ALA A 259 -15.34 10.15 -5.14
CA ALA A 259 -16.69 10.03 -4.59
C ALA A 259 -17.12 11.39 -4.03
N PRO A 260 -18.42 11.63 -3.74
CA PRO A 260 -18.85 12.88 -3.12
C PRO A 260 -18.03 13.19 -1.85
N GLY A 261 -17.29 14.31 -1.87
CA GLY A 261 -16.46 14.76 -0.75
C GLY A 261 -15.11 14.02 -0.57
N ALA A 262 -14.70 13.14 -1.49
CA ALA A 262 -13.36 12.55 -1.44
C ALA A 262 -12.77 12.22 -2.81
N SER A 263 -11.45 12.26 -2.87
CA SER A 263 -10.67 11.71 -3.98
C SER A 263 -9.40 11.08 -3.42
N VAL A 264 -8.94 10.01 -4.06
CA VAL A 264 -7.63 9.42 -3.77
C VAL A 264 -6.53 10.21 -4.48
N THR A 265 -5.35 10.29 -3.86
CA THR A 265 -4.17 10.96 -4.43
C THR A 265 -2.93 10.12 -4.12
N GLY A 266 -1.80 10.47 -4.74
CA GLY A 266 -0.52 9.79 -4.50
C GLY A 266 -0.58 8.29 -4.80
N PRO A 267 0.02 7.43 -3.97
CA PRO A 267 0.06 5.98 -4.19
C PRO A 267 -1.33 5.34 -4.33
N MET A 268 -2.33 5.84 -3.60
CA MET A 268 -3.69 5.29 -3.71
C MET A 268 -4.33 5.59 -5.08
N ALA A 269 -3.96 6.69 -5.73
CA ALA A 269 -4.39 6.96 -7.10
C ALA A 269 -3.76 5.95 -8.08
N GLU A 270 -2.49 5.58 -7.89
CA GLU A 270 -1.83 4.52 -8.68
C GLU A 270 -2.54 3.17 -8.49
N VAL A 271 -2.86 2.78 -7.25
CA VAL A 271 -3.62 1.55 -6.93
C VAL A 271 -4.97 1.53 -7.64
N VAL A 272 -5.70 2.64 -7.66
CA VAL A 272 -6.97 2.71 -8.39
C VAL A 272 -6.76 2.54 -9.89
N VAL A 273 -5.75 3.22 -10.47
CA VAL A 273 -5.48 3.17 -11.90
C VAL A 273 -5.00 1.79 -12.36
N GLN A 274 -4.10 1.16 -11.60
CA GLN A 274 -3.44 -0.08 -12.03
C GLN A 274 -4.20 -1.35 -11.60
N SER A 275 -5.02 -1.26 -10.53
CA SER A 275 -5.70 -2.41 -9.92
C SER A 275 -7.21 -2.22 -9.83
N LEU A 276 -7.69 -1.40 -8.89
CA LEU A 276 -9.07 -1.49 -8.41
C LEU A 276 -10.13 -1.13 -9.45
N GLN A 277 -9.84 -0.22 -10.39
CA GLN A 277 -10.79 0.15 -11.44
C GLN A 277 -11.13 -1.02 -12.39
N HIS A 278 -10.33 -2.09 -12.36
CA HIS A 278 -10.53 -3.27 -13.20
C HIS A 278 -11.28 -4.40 -12.51
N LEU A 279 -11.64 -4.22 -11.23
CA LEU A 279 -12.45 -5.19 -10.49
C LEU A 279 -13.93 -5.08 -10.86
N THR A 280 -14.66 -6.19 -10.69
CA THR A 280 -16.10 -6.18 -10.89
C THR A 280 -16.78 -5.36 -9.79
N ASN A 281 -17.95 -4.79 -10.09
CA ASN A 281 -18.75 -4.10 -9.08
C ASN A 281 -19.17 -5.02 -7.93
N GLU A 282 -19.30 -6.32 -8.18
CA GLU A 282 -19.56 -7.33 -7.14
C GLU A 282 -18.40 -7.42 -6.15
N ASP A 283 -17.16 -7.52 -6.64
CA ASP A 283 -15.97 -7.60 -5.81
C ASP A 283 -15.70 -6.26 -5.09
N LEU A 284 -15.84 -5.12 -5.78
CA LEU A 284 -15.77 -3.81 -5.13
C LEU A 284 -16.84 -3.66 -4.04
N GLY A 285 -18.04 -4.17 -4.30
CA GLY A 285 -19.13 -4.22 -3.34
C GLY A 285 -18.82 -5.13 -2.15
N ALA A 286 -18.16 -6.27 -2.37
CA ALA A 286 -17.74 -7.17 -1.30
C ALA A 286 -16.65 -6.52 -0.43
N MET A 287 -15.65 -5.89 -1.04
CA MET A 287 -14.62 -5.12 -0.35
C MET A 287 -15.24 -3.99 0.49
N ALA A 288 -16.20 -3.25 -0.08
CA ALA A 288 -16.92 -2.19 0.65
C ALA A 288 -17.68 -2.74 1.86
N ALA A 289 -18.39 -3.86 1.71
CA ALA A 289 -19.13 -4.49 2.81
C ALA A 289 -18.21 -4.96 3.94
N TYR A 290 -17.06 -5.56 3.60
CA TYR A 290 -16.05 -5.95 4.58
C TYR A 290 -15.46 -4.74 5.30
N LEU A 291 -14.97 -3.74 4.57
CA LEU A 291 -14.32 -2.55 5.16
C LEU A 291 -15.27 -1.78 6.08
N LYS A 292 -16.55 -1.65 5.71
CA LYS A 292 -17.57 -0.98 6.52
C LYS A 292 -17.93 -1.76 7.80
N SER A 293 -17.71 -3.07 7.80
CA SER A 293 -17.98 -3.92 8.97
C SER A 293 -16.87 -3.92 10.03
N LEU A 294 -15.71 -3.34 9.70
CA LEU A 294 -14.59 -3.28 10.62
C LEU A 294 -14.98 -2.47 11.86
N PRO A 295 -14.51 -2.87 13.04
CA PRO A 295 -14.79 -2.11 14.26
C PRO A 295 -14.23 -0.69 14.09
N ALA A 296 -15.00 0.30 14.52
CA ALA A 296 -14.49 1.65 14.63
C ALA A 296 -13.25 1.63 15.52
N GLY A 297 -12.14 2.14 15.01
CA GLY A 297 -10.92 2.32 15.78
C GLY A 297 -11.16 3.26 16.96
N ALA A 298 -10.26 3.23 17.94
CA ALA A 298 -10.31 4.18 19.04
C ALA A 298 -10.43 5.61 18.46
N PRO A 299 -11.28 6.48 19.03
CA PRO A 299 -11.36 7.87 18.60
C PRO A 299 -9.94 8.45 18.61
N ALA A 300 -9.51 9.04 17.48
CA ALA A 300 -8.28 9.82 17.49
C ALA A 300 -8.39 10.81 18.64
N ASP A 301 -7.42 10.82 19.55
CA ASP A 301 -7.44 11.66 20.73
C ASP A 301 -7.32 13.12 20.27
N ARG A 302 -8.46 13.74 20.01
CA ARG A 302 -8.59 15.15 19.63
C ARG A 302 -8.40 16.01 20.87
N THR A 303 -7.27 15.83 21.56
CA THR A 303 -6.75 16.92 22.39
C THR A 303 -6.77 18.17 21.52
N ALA A 304 -7.33 19.27 22.03
CA ALA A 304 -7.55 20.48 21.24
C ALA A 304 -6.22 20.89 20.60
N ALA A 305 -6.10 20.65 19.29
CA ALA A 305 -4.86 20.87 18.58
C ALA A 305 -4.43 22.33 18.82
N PRO A 306 -3.15 22.58 19.14
CA PRO A 306 -2.70 23.94 19.41
C PRO A 306 -3.03 24.79 18.19
N ARG A 307 -3.72 25.91 18.40
CA ARG A 307 -4.06 26.79 17.28
C ARG A 307 -2.79 27.47 16.75
N PRO A 308 -2.68 27.67 15.42
CA PRO A 308 -1.62 28.49 14.86
C PRO A 308 -1.67 29.91 15.43
N SER A 309 -0.51 30.59 15.46
CA SER A 309 -0.45 32.00 15.88
C SER A 309 -1.31 32.89 14.97
N GLU A 310 -1.78 34.03 15.47
CA GLU A 310 -2.52 34.98 14.62
C GLU A 310 -1.71 35.45 13.41
N GLN A 311 -0.39 35.59 13.57
CA GLN A 311 0.50 35.96 12.46
C GLN A 311 0.52 34.87 11.38
N THR A 312 0.63 33.60 11.79
CA THR A 312 0.55 32.44 10.88
C THR A 312 -0.80 32.40 10.17
N MET A 313 -1.90 32.62 10.89
CA MET A 313 -3.24 32.64 10.30
C MET A 313 -3.40 33.76 9.27
N ARG A 314 -3.00 35.00 9.60
CA ARG A 314 -3.06 36.15 8.66
C ARG A 314 -2.19 35.92 7.42
N ALA A 315 -1.00 35.37 7.58
CA ALA A 315 -0.11 35.06 6.47
C ALA A 315 -0.69 33.97 5.56
N GLY A 316 -1.20 32.88 6.15
CA GLY A 316 -1.81 31.79 5.40
C GLY A 316 -3.10 32.19 4.68
N GLU A 317 -3.95 33.01 5.30
CA GLU A 317 -5.16 33.55 4.68
C GLU A 317 -4.84 34.40 3.44
N LYS A 318 -3.82 35.27 3.54
CA LYS A 318 -3.36 36.07 2.40
C LYS A 318 -2.91 35.18 1.23
N LEU A 319 -2.11 34.15 1.52
CA LEU A 319 -1.65 33.20 0.50
C LEU A 319 -2.82 32.41 -0.11
N TYR A 320 -3.80 32.03 0.71
CA TYR A 320 -5.02 31.36 0.25
C TYR A 320 -5.81 32.20 -0.76
N GLY A 321 -6.03 33.48 -0.44
CA GLY A 321 -6.71 34.41 -1.34
C GLY A 321 -5.96 34.63 -2.66
N GLN A 322 -4.62 34.61 -2.63
CA GLN A 322 -3.77 34.80 -3.81
C GLN A 322 -3.73 33.59 -4.74
N HIS A 323 -3.77 32.37 -4.19
CA HIS A 323 -3.42 31.17 -4.95
C HIS A 323 -4.52 30.10 -5.01
N CYS A 324 -5.48 30.10 -4.11
CA CYS A 324 -6.37 28.96 -3.88
C CYS A 324 -7.86 29.29 -4.05
N ALA A 325 -8.29 30.48 -3.62
CA ALA A 325 -9.70 30.86 -3.52
C ALA A 325 -10.46 30.81 -4.86
N THR A 326 -9.80 31.08 -5.98
CA THR A 326 -10.42 31.00 -7.32
C THR A 326 -11.00 29.63 -7.64
N CYS A 327 -10.36 28.56 -7.17
CA CYS A 327 -10.81 27.18 -7.38
C CYS A 327 -11.59 26.64 -6.16
N HIS A 328 -11.10 26.89 -4.95
CA HIS A 328 -11.66 26.31 -3.72
C HIS A 328 -12.72 27.17 -3.03
N GLY A 329 -13.03 28.36 -3.56
CA GLY A 329 -14.00 29.29 -2.99
C GLY A 329 -13.40 30.19 -1.91
N GLU A 330 -14.05 31.30 -1.58
CA GLU A 330 -13.51 32.27 -0.60
C GLU A 330 -13.47 31.70 0.83
N ARG A 331 -14.32 30.71 1.12
CA ARG A 331 -14.41 30.04 2.43
C ARG A 331 -14.14 28.54 2.35
N GLY A 332 -13.40 28.10 1.33
CA GLY A 332 -13.05 26.69 1.15
C GLY A 332 -14.26 25.78 0.89
N GLU A 333 -15.38 26.33 0.41
CA GLU A 333 -16.61 25.59 0.13
C GLU A 333 -16.48 24.65 -1.09
N GLY A 334 -15.45 24.83 -1.92
CA GLY A 334 -15.27 24.12 -3.18
C GLY A 334 -16.24 24.60 -4.26
N LYS A 335 -15.95 24.26 -5.52
CA LYS A 335 -16.80 24.61 -6.65
C LYS A 335 -16.69 23.55 -7.75
N GLY A 336 -17.80 22.88 -8.03
CA GLY A 336 -17.86 21.84 -9.07
C GLY A 336 -16.82 20.73 -8.81
N PRO A 337 -15.82 20.54 -9.69
CA PRO A 337 -14.81 19.50 -9.54
C PRO A 337 -13.74 19.80 -8.47
N TYR A 338 -13.64 21.06 -8.00
CA TYR A 338 -12.67 21.44 -7.00
C TYR A 338 -13.20 21.10 -5.60
N PRO A 339 -12.48 20.27 -4.83
CA PRO A 339 -12.98 19.76 -3.56
C PRO A 339 -13.12 20.89 -2.52
N ALA A 340 -14.12 20.75 -1.66
CA ALA A 340 -14.24 21.58 -0.47
C ALA A 340 -13.02 21.36 0.44
N LEU A 341 -12.44 22.44 0.93
CA LEU A 341 -11.40 22.43 1.96
C LEU A 341 -12.00 22.60 3.37
N SER A 342 -13.24 23.08 3.46
CA SER A 342 -14.02 23.13 4.69
C SER A 342 -14.43 21.72 5.16
N LYS A 343 -14.29 21.47 6.47
CA LYS A 343 -14.55 20.15 7.11
C LYS A 343 -13.92 18.98 6.35
N ASN A 344 -12.74 19.20 5.77
CA ASN A 344 -12.08 18.22 4.92
C ASN A 344 -11.21 17.30 5.79
N ARG A 345 -11.59 16.02 5.83
CA ARG A 345 -10.88 14.98 6.59
C ARG A 345 -9.39 14.88 6.26
N ALA A 346 -8.99 15.12 5.01
CA ALA A 346 -7.59 15.08 4.60
C ALA A 346 -6.76 16.24 5.20
N LEU A 347 -7.40 17.36 5.52
CA LEU A 347 -6.76 18.48 6.24
C LEU A 347 -6.84 18.30 7.76
N ALA A 348 -7.80 17.52 8.26
CA ALA A 348 -7.96 17.24 9.70
C ALA A 348 -7.04 16.12 10.24
N LEU A 349 -6.28 15.44 9.37
CA LEU A 349 -5.34 14.38 9.79
C LEU A 349 -4.27 14.94 10.73
N ALA A 350 -3.89 14.17 11.75
CA ALA A 350 -2.78 14.54 12.63
C ALA A 350 -1.49 14.74 11.82
N GLU A 351 -1.16 13.79 10.94
CA GLU A 351 -0.01 13.92 10.04
C GLU A 351 -0.28 14.88 8.87
N PRO A 352 0.48 15.99 8.72
CA PRO A 352 0.22 17.00 7.71
C PRO A 352 0.79 16.66 6.32
N VAL A 353 1.54 15.57 6.20
CA VAL A 353 2.35 15.24 5.02
C VAL A 353 1.54 15.26 3.72
N ASN A 354 0.33 14.70 3.72
CA ASN A 354 -0.51 14.66 2.51
C ASN A 354 -0.89 16.08 2.07
N ALA A 355 -1.28 16.94 3.01
CA ALA A 355 -1.64 18.33 2.73
C ALA A 355 -0.45 19.13 2.19
N ILE A 356 0.72 18.97 2.83
CA ILE A 356 1.98 19.59 2.38
C ILE A 356 2.29 19.16 0.94
N ARG A 357 2.23 17.86 0.64
CA ARG A 357 2.56 17.35 -0.69
C ARG A 357 1.60 17.78 -1.76
N VAL A 358 0.30 17.83 -1.47
CA VAL A 358 -0.70 18.32 -2.42
C VAL A 358 -0.45 19.79 -2.75
N VAL A 359 -0.06 20.63 -1.77
CA VAL A 359 0.32 22.03 -2.04
C VAL A 359 1.61 22.12 -2.85
N LEU A 360 2.66 21.40 -2.45
CA LEU A 360 3.97 21.47 -3.12
C LEU A 360 3.91 20.96 -4.56
N ASN A 361 3.24 19.83 -4.77
CA ASN A 361 3.34 19.06 -6.01
C ASN A 361 2.07 19.14 -6.86
N GLY A 362 0.99 19.74 -6.33
CA GLY A 362 -0.30 19.71 -6.98
C GLY A 362 -0.79 18.28 -7.13
N GLY A 363 -1.55 18.04 -8.19
CA GLY A 363 -1.91 16.68 -8.59
C GLY A 363 -3.29 16.59 -9.22
N PHE A 364 -3.63 15.38 -9.61
CA PHE A 364 -4.90 15.04 -10.24
C PHE A 364 -5.49 13.84 -9.50
N ALA A 365 -6.82 13.78 -9.45
CA ALA A 365 -7.50 12.52 -9.21
C ALA A 365 -7.09 11.49 -10.30
N PRO A 366 -7.15 10.18 -10.04
CA PRO A 366 -6.78 9.19 -11.03
C PRO A 366 -7.67 9.26 -12.28
N GLY A 367 -7.05 9.15 -13.45
CA GLY A 367 -7.73 8.98 -14.72
C GLY A 367 -8.26 7.56 -14.84
N THR A 368 -9.58 7.39 -14.78
CA THR A 368 -10.26 6.09 -14.86
C THR A 368 -11.40 6.12 -15.85
N ALA A 369 -11.99 4.96 -16.18
CA ALA A 369 -13.20 4.93 -17.01
C ALA A 369 -14.35 5.78 -16.40
N GLY A 370 -14.46 5.81 -15.07
CA GLY A 370 -15.44 6.64 -14.34
C GLY A 370 -15.01 8.08 -14.07
N ASN A 371 -13.75 8.43 -14.35
CA ASN A 371 -13.18 9.77 -14.21
C ASN A 371 -12.15 10.05 -15.31
N PRO A 372 -12.56 10.13 -16.59
CA PRO A 372 -11.63 10.12 -17.73
C PRO A 372 -10.87 11.43 -17.92
N ARG A 373 -11.31 12.52 -17.27
CA ARG A 373 -10.72 13.86 -17.38
C ARG A 373 -10.63 14.51 -16.00
N PRO A 374 -9.71 14.04 -15.13
CA PRO A 374 -9.57 14.60 -13.79
C PRO A 374 -9.10 16.05 -13.84
N TYR A 375 -9.67 16.88 -12.97
CA TYR A 375 -9.22 18.27 -12.79
C TYR A 375 -7.96 18.29 -11.93
N GLY A 376 -7.03 19.17 -12.29
CA GLY A 376 -5.74 19.29 -11.61
C GLY A 376 -5.67 20.45 -10.64
N MET A 377 -4.91 20.26 -9.57
CA MET A 377 -4.37 21.33 -8.73
C MET A 377 -2.94 21.64 -9.20
N PRO A 378 -2.59 22.92 -9.47
CA PRO A 378 -1.23 23.28 -9.87
C PRO A 378 -0.22 23.08 -8.71
N PRO A 379 1.05 22.75 -9.03
CA PRO A 379 2.11 22.66 -8.02
C PRO A 379 2.55 24.05 -7.56
N PHE A 380 2.62 24.29 -6.24
CA PHE A 380 3.11 25.56 -5.69
C PHE A 380 4.53 25.49 -5.13
N GLY A 381 5.19 24.33 -5.18
CA GLY A 381 6.54 24.16 -4.66
C GLY A 381 7.56 25.12 -5.29
N HIS A 382 7.43 25.44 -6.57
CA HIS A 382 8.34 26.39 -7.23
C HIS A 382 7.97 27.87 -7.00
N VAL A 383 6.81 28.14 -6.41
CA VAL A 383 6.28 29.50 -6.18
C VAL A 383 6.45 29.91 -4.73
N LEU A 384 6.17 29.00 -3.80
CA LEU A 384 6.11 29.27 -2.36
C LEU A 384 7.33 28.68 -1.64
N LYS A 385 7.91 29.48 -0.74
CA LYS A 385 8.95 29.06 0.20
C LYS A 385 8.37 28.16 1.29
N ASP A 386 9.25 27.46 2.02
CA ASP A 386 8.85 26.52 3.06
C ASP A 386 8.02 27.14 4.17
N GLU A 387 8.35 28.37 4.59
CA GLU A 387 7.58 29.13 5.57
C GLU A 387 6.19 29.53 5.04
N GLU A 388 6.08 29.90 3.76
CA GLU A 388 4.82 30.29 3.14
C GLU A 388 3.88 29.08 3.03
N VAL A 389 4.40 27.93 2.61
CA VAL A 389 3.63 26.67 2.58
C VAL A 389 3.22 26.26 3.99
N ALA A 390 4.12 26.37 4.99
CA ALA A 390 3.80 26.06 6.37
C ALA A 390 2.66 26.95 6.92
N ASN A 391 2.70 28.25 6.64
CA ASN A 391 1.65 29.19 7.01
C ASN A 391 0.32 28.89 6.30
N LEU A 392 0.36 28.64 4.99
CA LEU A 392 -0.82 28.30 4.18
C LEU A 392 -1.48 27.00 4.67
N VAL A 393 -0.70 25.93 4.83
CA VAL A 393 -1.23 24.63 5.27
C VAL A 393 -1.74 24.72 6.72
N SER A 394 -1.07 25.45 7.61
CA SER A 394 -1.56 25.70 8.97
C SER A 394 -2.90 26.43 8.98
N PHE A 395 -3.06 27.46 8.14
CA PHE A 395 -4.33 28.16 7.96
C PHE A 395 -5.43 27.21 7.48
N LEU A 396 -5.18 26.43 6.43
CA LEU A 396 -6.15 25.46 5.90
C LEU A 396 -6.59 24.44 6.96
N ARG A 397 -5.65 23.95 7.78
CA ARG A 397 -5.88 22.96 8.85
C ARG A 397 -6.63 23.50 10.07
N ALA A 398 -6.65 24.82 10.25
CA ALA A 398 -7.32 25.50 11.37
C ALA A 398 -8.61 26.24 10.96
N SER A 399 -8.92 26.30 9.66
CA SER A 399 -10.05 27.05 9.11
C SER A 399 -11.27 26.17 8.81
N TRP A 400 -12.45 26.80 8.77
CA TRP A 400 -13.70 26.23 8.25
C TRP A 400 -14.10 24.85 8.82
N GLY A 401 -13.89 24.66 10.12
CA GLY A 401 -14.26 23.42 10.83
C GLY A 401 -13.21 22.32 10.74
N ASN A 402 -12.03 22.60 10.16
CA ASN A 402 -10.85 21.75 10.33
C ASN A 402 -10.22 22.02 11.71
N ALA A 403 -9.64 20.99 12.31
CA ALA A 403 -8.99 21.07 13.60
C ALA A 403 -7.81 20.11 13.64
N ALA A 404 -6.63 20.59 13.22
CA ALA A 404 -5.40 19.83 13.28
C ALA A 404 -4.20 20.73 13.64
N PRO A 405 -3.09 20.15 14.15
CA PRO A 405 -1.91 20.92 14.54
C PRO A 405 -1.30 21.75 13.39
N PRO A 406 -0.66 22.89 13.69
CA PRO A 406 0.06 23.70 12.72
C PRO A 406 1.24 22.92 12.12
N VAL A 407 1.70 23.38 10.97
CA VAL A 407 2.84 22.86 10.24
C VAL A 407 4.01 23.81 10.37
N SER A 408 5.21 23.27 10.54
CA SER A 408 6.46 24.01 10.56
C SER A 408 7.15 24.07 9.19
N SER A 409 7.98 25.08 8.96
CA SER A 409 8.80 25.18 7.75
C SER A 409 9.79 24.00 7.62
N ALA A 410 10.28 23.47 8.74
CA ALA A 410 11.17 22.30 8.75
C ALA A 410 10.47 21.03 8.23
N GLU A 411 9.19 20.82 8.56
CA GLU A 411 8.40 19.72 8.01
C GLU A 411 8.19 19.89 6.49
N VAL A 412 7.89 21.11 6.03
CA VAL A 412 7.77 21.38 4.60
C VAL A 412 9.07 21.10 3.86
N ASN A 413 10.19 21.59 4.40
CA ASN A 413 11.52 21.38 3.82
C ASN A 413 11.85 19.89 3.65
N ARG A 414 11.56 19.10 4.70
CA ARG A 414 11.71 17.64 4.68
C ARG A 414 10.94 17.03 3.51
N TYR A 415 9.66 17.36 3.35
CA TYR A 415 8.84 16.75 2.30
C TYR A 415 9.10 17.29 0.89
N ARG A 416 9.64 18.51 0.76
CA ARG A 416 10.11 19.05 -0.52
C ARG A 416 11.26 18.24 -1.11
N SER A 417 12.13 17.70 -0.25
CA SER A 417 13.27 16.87 -0.69
C SER A 417 12.88 15.45 -1.10
N VAL A 418 11.64 15.01 -0.84
CA VAL A 418 11.19 13.67 -1.21
C VAL A 418 10.93 13.63 -2.72
N PRO A 419 11.58 12.72 -3.48
CA PRO A 419 11.36 12.60 -4.91
C PRO A 419 9.89 12.39 -5.30
N LEU A 420 9.56 12.82 -6.52
CA LEU A 420 8.33 12.46 -7.20
C LEU A 420 8.64 11.24 -8.08
N ASP A 421 7.95 10.12 -7.83
CA ASP A 421 8.13 8.88 -8.60
C ASP A 421 7.52 8.92 -10.01
#